data_AF-A0A7Y2NQA8-F1
#
_entry.id   AF-A0A7Y2NQA8-F1
#
_cell.length_a   1.000
_cell.length_b   1.000
_cell.length_c   1.000
_cell.angle_alpha   90.00
_cell.angle_beta   90.00
_cell.angle_gamma   90.00
#
_symmetry.space_group_name_H-M   'P 1'
#
loop_
_entity.id
_entity.type
_entity.pdbx_description
1 polymer ?
#
loop_
_entity_poly.entity_id
_entity_poly.type
_entity_poly.pdbx_seq_one_letter_code
_entity_poly.pdbx_strand_id
1 'polypeptide(L)' 'YRYYWTFKGTNSGPNGTGNKVEFSGFEEWTMNDQGLVQESIGTYDAEEYERQLSGN' A
#
# COMPACT_ATOMS: atom_id res chain seq x y z
N TYR A 1 -9.03 14.17 -1.90
CA TYR A 1 -9.83 12.96 -1.58
C TYR A 1 -8.99 12.00 -0.78
N ARG A 2 -9.57 11.22 0.12
CA ARG A 2 -8.88 10.13 0.80
C ARG A 2 -9.50 8.81 0.43
N TYR A 3 -8.70 7.91 -0.12
CA TYR A 3 -9.11 6.57 -0.49
C TYR A 3 -8.38 5.56 0.40
N TYR A 4 -9.14 4.81 1.20
CA TYR A 4 -8.60 3.81 2.13
C TYR A 4 -8.60 2.43 1.48
N TRP A 5 -7.54 1.68 1.70
CA TRP A 5 -7.34 0.38 1.06
C TRP A 5 -6.70 -0.65 2.01
N THR A 6 -6.82 -1.91 1.60
CA THR A 6 -6.08 -3.04 2.16
C THR A 6 -5.43 -3.79 1.01
N PHE A 7 -4.11 -3.95 1.09
CA PHE A 7 -3.33 -4.75 0.16
C PHE A 7 -3.21 -6.17 0.71
N LYS A 8 -3.36 -7.18 -0.16
CA LYS A 8 -3.08 -8.59 0.15
C LYS A 8 -2.23 -9.19 -0.95
N GLY A 9 -1.13 -9.83 -0.58
CA GLY A 9 -0.24 -10.43 -1.55
C GLY A 9 0.82 -11.33 -0.94
N THR A 10 1.76 -11.75 -1.78
CA THR A 10 2.95 -12.52 -1.38
C THR A 10 4.18 -11.76 -1.85
N ASN A 11 5.17 -11.58 -0.97
CA ASN A 11 6.44 -10.93 -1.32
C ASN A 11 7.31 -11.90 -2.16
N SER A 12 6.95 -12.08 -3.43
CA SER A 12 7.52 -13.09 -4.34
C SER A 12 8.40 -12.51 -5.45
N GLY A 13 8.79 -11.24 -5.36
CA GLY A 13 9.71 -10.62 -6.33
C GLY A 13 11.13 -11.19 -6.23
N PRO A 14 12.07 -10.76 -7.10
CA PRO A 14 13.48 -11.08 -6.94
C PRO A 14 13.97 -10.71 -5.52
N ASN A 15 14.60 -11.65 -4.82
CA ASN A 15 14.98 -11.56 -3.39
C ASN A 15 13.80 -11.42 -2.42
N GLY A 16 12.58 -11.75 -2.83
CA GLY A 16 11.42 -11.74 -1.97
C GLY A 16 11.49 -12.80 -0.88
N THR A 17 10.88 -12.52 0.27
CA THR A 17 10.88 -13.43 1.42
C THR A 17 9.94 -14.62 1.24
N GLY A 18 9.04 -14.57 0.25
CA GLY A 18 7.98 -15.56 0.05
C GLY A 18 6.84 -15.46 1.07
N ASN A 19 6.92 -14.52 2.02
CA ASN A 19 5.91 -14.33 3.06
C ASN A 19 4.66 -13.68 2.49
N LYS A 20 3.52 -14.05 3.06
CA LYS A 20 2.24 -13.37 2.79
C LYS A 20 2.24 -12.05 3.54
N VAL A 21 1.68 -11.03 2.89
CA VAL A 21 1.49 -9.71 3.48
C VAL A 21 0.04 -9.26 3.31
N GLU A 22 -0.50 -8.65 4.34
CA GLU A 22 -1.81 -8.01 4.42
C GLU A 22 -1.70 -6.73 5.24
N PHE A 23 -1.65 -5.58 4.59
CA PHE A 23 -1.49 -4.29 5.26
C PHE A 23 -2.41 -3.25 4.66
N SER A 24 -2.66 -2.18 5.39
CA SER A 24 -3.57 -1.12 5.00
C SER A 24 -2.87 0.22 4.85
N GLY A 25 -3.55 1.12 4.16
CA GLY A 25 -3.08 2.47 3.94
C GLY A 25 -4.18 3.35 3.39
N PHE A 26 -3.81 4.56 3.02
CA PHE A 26 -4.68 5.45 2.27
C PHE A 26 -3.89 6.28 1.28
N GLU A 27 -4.57 6.72 0.23
CA GLU A 27 -4.04 7.66 -0.73
C GLU A 27 -4.76 9.00 -0.61
N GLU A 28 -3.99 10.09 -0.60
CA GLU A 28 -4.49 11.44 -0.74
C GLU A 28 -4.42 11.83 -2.22
N TRP A 29 -5.59 12.03 -2.83
CA TRP A 29 -5.70 12.44 -4.23
C TRP A 29 -6.10 13.90 -4.37
N THR A 30 -5.32 14.64 -5.15
CA THR A 30 -5.73 15.93 -5.72
C THR A 30 -6.38 15.66 -7.07
N MET A 31 -7.62 16.10 -7.27
CA MET A 31 -8.38 15.88 -8.51
C MET A 31 -8.55 17.21 -9.25
N ASN A 32 -8.60 17.16 -10.58
CA ASN A 32 -9.02 18.32 -11.38
C ASN A 32 -10.55 18.39 -11.51
N ASP A 33 -11.04 19.46 -12.14
CA ASP A 33 -12.48 19.70 -12.35
C ASP A 33 -13.16 18.64 -13.23
N GLN A 34 -12.39 17.84 -13.97
CA GLN A 34 -12.89 16.72 -14.77
C GLN A 34 -12.96 15.41 -13.97
N GLY A 35 -12.59 15.43 -12.69
CA GLY A 35 -12.56 14.25 -11.82
C GLY A 35 -11.39 13.31 -12.12
N LEU A 36 -10.28 13.81 -12.67
CA LEU A 36 -9.06 13.02 -12.89
C LEU A 36 -8.05 13.28 -11.78
N VAL A 37 -7.36 12.22 -11.33
CA VAL A 37 -6.26 12.31 -10.37
C VAL A 37 -5.12 13.11 -11.01
N GLN A 38 -4.69 14.16 -10.32
CA GLN A 38 -3.53 15.00 -10.68
C GLN A 38 -2.33 14.67 -9.81
N GLU A 39 -2.57 14.33 -8.55
CA GLU A 39 -1.54 13.92 -7.60
C GLU A 39 -2.10 12.79 -6.74
N SER A 40 -1.27 11.79 -6.46
CA SER A 40 -1.57 10.70 -5.52
C SER A 40 -0.40 10.54 -4.55
N ILE A 41 -0.65 10.86 -3.27
CA ILE A 41 0.31 10.66 -2.18
C ILE A 41 -0.18 9.48 -1.34
N GLY A 42 0.55 8.37 -1.41
CA GLY A 42 0.24 7.15 -0.67
C GLY A 42 0.90 7.10 0.70
N THR A 43 0.16 6.56 1.68
CA THR A 43 0.68 6.16 2.98
C THR A 43 0.25 4.73 3.28
N TYR A 44 1.05 4.00 4.06
CA TYR A 44 0.74 2.65 4.48
C TYR A 44 1.36 2.36 5.85
N ASP A 45 0.87 1.32 6.52
CA ASP A 45 1.42 0.83 7.77
C ASP A 45 2.74 0.08 7.51
N ALA A 46 3.86 0.81 7.62
CA ALA A 46 5.19 0.27 7.39
C ALA A 46 5.63 -0.71 8.47
N GLU A 47 5.24 -0.49 9.73
CA GLU A 47 5.61 -1.38 10.83
C GLU A 47 4.96 -2.75 10.67
N GLU A 48 3.68 -2.78 10.29
CA GLU A 48 2.96 -4.03 10.02
C GLU A 48 3.50 -4.74 8.77
N TYR A 49 3.81 -3.99 7.71
CA TYR A 49 4.41 -4.55 6.51
C TYR A 49 5.78 -5.19 6.79
N GLU A 50 6.67 -4.50 7.51
CA GLU A 50 8.00 -5.04 7.87
C GLU A 50 7.90 -6.25 8.79
N ARG A 51 6.96 -6.24 9.75
CA ARG A 51 6.68 -7.40 10.62
C ARG A 51 6.36 -8.64 9.77
N GLN A 52 5.43 -8.50 8.83
CA GLN A 52 5.00 -9.59 7.96
C GLN A 52 6.07 -9.99 6.93
N LEU A 53 6.85 -9.04 6.42
CA LEU A 53 8.01 -9.34 5.57
C LEU A 53 9.01 -10.25 6.28
N SER A 54 9.25 -10.01 7.57
CA SER A 54 10.12 -10.85 8.40
C SER A 54 9.53 -12.23 8.75
N GLY A 55 8.25 -12.46 8.42
CA GLY A 55 7.55 -13.72 8.68
C GLY A 55 7.04 -13.87 10.12
N ASN A 56 6.98 -12.76 10.87
CA ASN A 56 6.46 -12.72 12.24
C ASN A 56 4.99 -12.28 12.28
#